data_AF-A0A7W5V853-F1
#
_entry.id   AF-A0A7W5V853-F1
#
_cell.length_a   1.000
_cell.length_b   1.000
_cell.length_c   1.000
_cell.angle_alpha   90.00
_cell.angle_beta   90.00
_cell.angle_gamma   90.00
#
_symmetry.space_group_name_H-M   'P 1'
#
loop_
_entity.id
_entity.type
_entity.pdbx_description
1 polymer ?
#
loop_
_entity_poly.entity_id
_entity_poly.type
_entity_poly.pdbx_seq_one_letter_code
_entity_poly.pdbx_strand_id
1 'polypeptide(L)'
;MDEGLDDLWEQLVEAMVVLSREGLAHGDLSPYNLLVDEGRLVIIDLPQIVDVIAHPTGPDFLDRDARNVATWFAHKGLPVSGERLSALLRAEAGLA
;
A
#
# COMPACT_ATOMS: atom_id res chain seq x y z
N MET A 1 13.21 11.18 -15.06
CA MET A 1 12.44 10.48 -14.02
C MET A 1 11.96 11.56 -13.08
N ASP A 2 10.68 11.58 -12.76
CA ASP A 2 10.06 12.67 -12.00
C ASP A 2 10.46 12.46 -10.53
N GLU A 3 11.48 13.18 -10.04
CA GLU A 3 12.14 12.93 -8.74
C GLU A 3 11.17 12.83 -7.54
N GLY A 4 9.98 13.41 -7.65
CA GLY A 4 8.95 13.28 -6.61
C GLY A 4 8.20 11.95 -6.60
N LEU A 5 8.13 11.21 -7.72
CA LEU A 5 7.32 10.00 -7.80
C LEU A 5 8.00 8.80 -7.11
N ASP A 6 9.32 8.70 -7.22
CA ASP A 6 10.12 7.70 -6.49
C ASP A 6 9.97 7.92 -4.96
N ASP A 7 10.12 9.16 -4.50
CA ASP A 7 9.99 9.51 -3.07
C ASP A 7 8.58 9.23 -2.52
N LEU A 8 7.52 9.62 -3.25
CA LEU A 8 6.14 9.31 -2.86
C LEU A 8 5.88 7.79 -2.83
N TRP A 9 6.48 7.02 -3.74
CA TRP A 9 6.38 5.57 -3.71
C TRP A 9 7.05 4.98 -2.47
N GLU A 10 8.24 5.44 -2.10
CA GLU A 10 8.94 5.01 -0.89
C GLU A 10 8.13 5.32 0.37
N GLN A 11 7.59 6.53 0.49
CA GLN A 11 6.70 6.93 1.59
C GLN A 11 5.45 6.04 1.67
N LEU A 12 4.83 5.72 0.52
CA LEU A 12 3.66 4.84 0.48
C LEU A 12 4.00 3.42 0.94
N VAL A 13 5.10 2.85 0.44
CA VAL A 13 5.53 1.51 0.83
C VAL A 13 5.82 1.46 2.32
N GLU A 14 6.52 2.47 2.87
CA GLU A 14 6.77 2.55 4.32
C GLU A 14 5.47 2.57 5.12
N ALA A 15 4.52 3.43 4.74
CA ALA A 15 3.22 3.51 5.41
C ALA A 15 2.43 2.20 5.36
N MET A 16 2.43 1.52 4.21
CA MET A 16 1.77 0.22 4.06
C MET A 16 2.46 -0.88 4.87
N VAL A 17 3.80 -0.87 4.96
CA VAL A 17 4.56 -1.81 5.80
C VAL A 17 4.23 -1.60 7.27
N VAL A 18 4.10 -0.36 7.74
CA VAL A 18 3.68 -0.06 9.12
C VAL A 18 2.30 -0.66 9.40
N LEU A 19 1.31 -0.45 8.53
CA LEU A 19 -0.02 -1.06 8.69
C LEU A 19 0.07 -2.60 8.72
N SER A 20 0.83 -3.16 7.80
CA SER A 20 0.96 -4.61 7.67
C SER A 20 1.59 -5.27 8.89
N ARG A 21 2.62 -4.63 9.49
CA ARG A 21 3.25 -5.09 10.74
C ARG A 21 2.29 -5.10 11.93
N GLU A 22 1.32 -4.21 11.94
CA GLU A 22 0.26 -4.16 12.94
C GLU A 22 -0.89 -5.15 12.61
N GLY A 23 -0.76 -5.97 11.57
CA GLY A 23 -1.80 -6.91 11.13
C GLY A 23 -2.97 -6.21 10.44
N LEU A 24 -2.74 -5.07 9.81
CA LEU A 24 -3.78 -4.24 9.20
C LEU A 24 -3.57 -4.08 7.69
N ALA A 25 -4.65 -4.18 6.93
CA ALA A 25 -4.76 -3.64 5.58
C ALA A 25 -5.65 -2.40 5.60
N HIS A 26 -5.44 -1.46 4.68
CA HIS A 26 -6.41 -0.37 4.51
C HIS A 26 -7.75 -0.94 4.04
N GLY A 27 -7.72 -2.01 3.24
CA GLY A 27 -8.92 -2.74 2.86
C GLY A 27 -9.68 -2.14 1.68
N ASP A 28 -9.30 -0.94 1.21
CA ASP A 28 -9.74 -0.31 -0.04
C ASP A 28 -8.76 0.77 -0.53
N LEU A 29 -7.45 0.52 -0.39
CA LEU A 29 -6.46 1.53 -0.75
C LEU A 29 -6.47 1.75 -2.27
N SER A 30 -6.53 3.02 -2.65
CA SER A 30 -6.43 3.47 -4.03
C SER A 30 -5.81 4.88 -4.08
N PRO A 31 -5.37 5.36 -5.25
CA PRO A 31 -4.84 6.72 -5.40
C PRO A 31 -5.82 7.83 -4.98
N TYR A 32 -7.12 7.55 -4.94
CA TYR A 32 -8.13 8.51 -4.45
C TYR A 32 -8.08 8.72 -2.93
N ASN A 33 -7.50 7.76 -2.20
CA ASN A 33 -7.33 7.80 -0.75
C ASN A 33 -5.90 8.24 -0.35
N LEU A 34 -5.15 8.81 -1.29
CA LEU A 34 -3.82 9.35 -1.08
C LEU A 34 -3.86 10.87 -1.29
N LEU A 35 -3.40 11.61 -0.28
CA LEU A 35 -3.15 13.04 -0.40
C LEU A 35 -1.64 13.28 -0.49
N VAL A 36 -1.26 14.28 -1.29
CA VAL A 36 0.11 14.79 -1.33
C VAL A 36 0.08 16.27 -1.01
N ASP A 37 0.78 16.66 0.04
CA ASP A 37 0.93 18.06 0.45
C ASP A 37 2.40 18.35 0.73
N GLU A 38 2.95 19.38 0.09
CA GLU A 38 4.37 19.76 0.21
C GLU A 38 5.37 18.59 0.08
N GLY A 39 5.09 17.63 -0.81
CA GLY A 39 5.93 16.44 -1.03
C GLY A 39 5.70 15.29 -0.05
N ARG A 40 4.79 15.44 0.91
CA ARG A 40 4.43 14.41 1.87
C ARG A 40 3.19 13.63 1.45
N LEU A 41 3.30 12.30 1.39
CA LEU A 41 2.19 11.40 1.13
C LEU A 41 1.45 11.09 2.44
N VAL A 42 0.12 11.18 2.40
CA VAL A 42 -0.76 10.86 3.51
C VAL A 42 -1.85 9.90 3.05
N ILE A 43 -1.94 8.75 3.72
CA ILE A 43 -3.07 7.81 3.57
C ILE A 43 -4.24 8.34 4.41
N ILE A 44 -5.40 8.50 3.78
CA ILE A 44 -6.64 8.93 4.43
C ILE A 44 -7.70 7.82 4.37
N ASP A 45 -8.88 8.07 4.96
CA ASP A 45 -10.03 7.16 4.96
C ASP A 45 -9.75 5.78 5.61
N LEU A 46 -9.12 5.84 6.78
CA LEU A 46 -8.86 4.69 7.64
C LEU A 46 -10.07 3.98 8.31
N PRO A 47 -11.33 4.47 8.31
CA PRO A 47 -12.46 3.68 8.82
C PRO A 47 -12.62 2.30 8.16
N GLN A 48 -12.02 2.09 6.98
CA GLN A 48 -12.09 0.84 6.21
C GLN A 48 -11.01 -0.19 6.58
N ILE A 49 -10.15 0.07 7.58
CA ILE A 49 -9.08 -0.85 7.97
C ILE A 49 -9.62 -2.25 8.28
N VAL A 50 -8.93 -3.27 7.75
CA VAL A 50 -9.23 -4.68 7.95
C VAL A 50 -8.11 -5.33 8.76
N ASP A 51 -8.49 -6.05 9.82
CA ASP A 51 -7.59 -6.97 10.53
C ASP A 51 -7.33 -8.19 9.62
N VAL A 52 -6.10 -8.30 9.11
CA VAL A 52 -5.76 -9.34 8.13
C VAL A 52 -5.49 -10.69 8.77
N ILE A 53 -5.33 -10.74 10.09
CA ILE A 53 -5.09 -11.96 10.86
C ILE A 53 -6.42 -12.59 11.26
N ALA A 54 -7.39 -11.78 11.70
CA ALA A 54 -8.70 -12.23 12.14
C ALA A 54 -9.66 -12.49 10.98
N HIS A 55 -9.48 -11.83 9.82
CA HIS A 55 -10.38 -11.97 8.68
C HIS A 55 -9.98 -13.17 7.79
N PRO A 56 -10.89 -14.11 7.44
CA PRO A 56 -10.55 -15.30 6.63
C PRO A 56 -9.93 -15.00 5.27
N THR A 57 -10.28 -13.87 4.66
CA THR A 57 -9.71 -13.36 3.40
C THR A 57 -8.82 -12.14 3.64
N GLY A 58 -8.32 -11.95 4.86
CA GLY A 58 -7.47 -10.84 5.26
C GLY A 58 -6.27 -10.60 4.34
N PRO A 59 -5.49 -11.64 4.00
CA PRO A 59 -4.32 -11.49 3.13
C PRO A 59 -4.67 -10.96 1.72
N ASP A 60 -5.89 -11.21 1.23
CA ASP A 60 -6.32 -10.75 -0.10
C ASP A 60 -6.51 -9.23 -0.16
N PHE A 61 -6.76 -8.58 0.99
CA PHE A 61 -6.83 -7.13 1.08
C PHE A 61 -5.45 -6.48 0.89
N LEU A 62 -4.38 -7.06 1.46
CA LEU A 62 -3.02 -6.59 1.23
C LEU A 62 -2.65 -6.66 -0.26
N ASP A 63 -3.03 -7.76 -0.93
CA ASP A 63 -2.78 -7.94 -2.36
C ASP A 63 -3.55 -6.94 -3.21
N ARG A 64 -4.79 -6.65 -2.84
CA ARG A 64 -5.64 -5.68 -3.53
C ARG A 64 -5.07 -4.28 -3.39
N ASP A 65 -4.77 -3.86 -2.17
CA ASP A 65 -4.22 -2.55 -1.85
C ASP A 65 -2.89 -2.33 -2.60
N ALA A 66 -1.98 -3.32 -2.53
CA ALA A 66 -0.69 -3.29 -3.23
C ALA A 66 -0.86 -3.18 -4.75
N ARG A 67 -1.76 -3.97 -5.35
CA ARG A 67 -2.01 -3.95 -6.79
C ARG A 67 -2.57 -2.60 -7.23
N ASN A 68 -3.52 -2.04 -6.48
CA ASN A 68 -4.19 -0.78 -6.81
C ASN A 68 -3.19 0.38 -6.90
N VAL A 69 -2.36 0.55 -5.87
CA VAL A 69 -1.37 1.64 -5.84
C VAL A 69 -0.25 1.39 -6.85
N ALA A 70 0.30 0.18 -6.92
CA ALA A 70 1.37 -0.13 -7.86
C ALA A 70 0.95 0.08 -9.33
N THR A 71 -0.30 -0.28 -9.68
CA THR A 71 -0.84 -0.03 -11.03
C THR A 71 -0.84 1.46 -11.37
N TRP A 72 -1.23 2.31 -10.43
CA TRP A 72 -1.25 3.75 -10.67
C TRP A 72 0.16 4.33 -10.83
N PHE A 73 1.09 3.96 -9.94
CA PHE A 73 2.50 4.41 -10.03
C PHE A 73 3.16 3.91 -11.33
N ALA A 74 2.87 2.66 -11.74
CA ALA A 74 3.32 2.12 -13.02
C ALA A 74 2.78 2.92 -14.22
N HIS A 75 1.50 3.30 -14.22
CA HIS A 75 0.94 4.18 -15.26
C HIS A 75 1.57 5.58 -15.27
N LYS A 76 2.16 6.03 -14.16
CA LYS A 76 2.93 7.28 -14.09
C LYS A 76 4.38 7.15 -14.54
N GLY A 77 4.80 5.94 -14.93
CA GLY A 77 6.13 5.67 -15.50
C GLY A 77 7.15 5.11 -14.50
N LEU A 78 6.72 4.78 -13.28
CA LEU A 78 7.60 4.16 -12.28
C LEU A 78 7.66 2.63 -12.46
N PRO A 79 8.83 2.00 -12.53
CA PRO A 79 8.95 0.55 -12.77
C PRO A 79 8.70 -0.29 -11.50
N VAL A 80 7.49 -0.20 -10.95
CA VAL A 80 7.06 -0.88 -9.71
C VAL A 80 6.20 -2.11 -9.99
N SER A 81 6.13 -3.04 -9.03
CA SER A 81 5.37 -4.28 -9.13
C SER A 81 4.44 -4.46 -7.94
N GLY A 82 3.15 -4.61 -8.21
CA GLY A 82 2.15 -4.93 -7.19
C GLY A 82 2.37 -6.29 -6.56
N GLU A 83 2.85 -7.28 -7.33
CA GLU A 83 3.18 -8.61 -6.79
C GLU A 83 4.34 -8.55 -5.79
N ARG A 84 5.38 -7.75 -6.10
CA ARG A 84 6.51 -7.57 -5.19
C ARG A 84 6.10 -6.85 -3.91
N LEU A 85 5.25 -5.83 -4.02
CA LEU A 85 4.72 -5.14 -2.84
C LEU A 85 3.81 -6.05 -2.01
N SER A 86 2.90 -6.79 -2.65
CA SER A 86 2.05 -7.80 -1.98
C SER A 86 2.87 -8.81 -1.19
N ALA A 87 3.91 -9.39 -1.81
CA ALA A 87 4.78 -10.35 -1.15
C ALA A 87 5.51 -9.74 0.07
N LEU A 88 5.97 -8.50 -0.05
CA LEU A 88 6.58 -7.76 1.06
C LEU A 88 5.58 -7.58 2.21
N LEU A 89 4.38 -7.08 1.94
CA LEU A 89 3.37 -6.83 2.98
C LEU A 89 2.97 -8.13 3.69
N ARG A 90 2.73 -9.21 2.94
CA ARG A 90 2.44 -10.52 3.52
C ARG A 90 3.56 -10.99 4.45
N ALA A 91 4.82 -10.86 4.04
CA ALA A 91 5.96 -11.21 4.88
C ALA A 91 6.00 -10.36 6.17
N GLU A 92 5.78 -9.05 6.05
CA GLU A 92 5.76 -8.11 7.19
C GLU A 92 4.58 -8.36 8.15
N ALA A 93 3.46 -8.91 7.64
CA ALA A 93 2.33 -9.35 8.45
C ALA A 93 2.49 -10.77 9.04
N GLY A 94 3.59 -11.47 8.75
CA GLY A 94 3.79 -12.87 9.18
C GLY A 94 2.89 -13.89 8.45
N LEU A 95 2.47 -13.57 7.23
CA LEU A 95 1.54 -14.35 6.39
C LEU A 95 2.23 -15.01 5.18
N ALA A 96 3.57 -15.09 5.18
CA ALA A 96 4.38 -15.66 4.10
C ALA A 96 4.72 -17.14 4.30
#